data_AF-A0A7J9PXL9-F1
#
_entry.id   AF-A0A7J9PXL9-F1
#
_cell.length_a   1.000
_cell.length_b   1.000
_cell.length_c   1.000
_cell.angle_alpha   90.00
_cell.angle_beta   90.00
_cell.angle_gamma   90.00
#
_symmetry.space_group_name_H-M   'P 1'
#
loop_
_entity.id
_entity.type
_entity.pdbx_description
1 polymer ?
#
loop_
_entity_poly.entity_id
_entity_poly.type
_entity_poly.pdbx_seq_one_letter_code
_entity_poly.pdbx_strand_id
1 'polypeptide(L)'
;MDPWLIGLIFVIIGVVLLVWEAVTPGTFFIAIPGTILIALGIIGMIFPGFLTTIYAPIVAIVITIPVTIGVFLFYKSIAPPGKPMATSCSSLIEKEGVVMKKIIP
;
A
#
# COMPACT_ATOMS: atom_id res chain seq x y z
N MET A 1 -14.83 5.86 -27.34
CA MET A 1 -13.57 5.12 -27.13
C MET A 1 -13.91 3.64 -27.05
N ASP A 2 -13.17 2.79 -27.74
CA ASP A 2 -13.39 1.34 -27.64
C ASP A 2 -13.21 0.87 -26.18
N PRO A 3 -14.16 0.12 -25.60
CA PRO A 3 -14.08 -0.23 -24.19
C PRO A 3 -12.84 -1.08 -23.84
N TRP A 4 -12.34 -1.84 -24.82
CA TRP A 4 -11.05 -2.53 -24.73
C TRP A 4 -9.87 -1.57 -24.52
N LEU A 5 -9.85 -0.44 -25.24
CA LEU A 5 -8.82 0.58 -25.11
C LEU A 5 -8.84 1.21 -23.70
N ILE A 6 -10.03 1.40 -23.13
CA ILE A 6 -10.19 1.92 -21.76
C ILE A 6 -9.58 0.95 -20.75
N GLY A 7 -9.87 -0.35 -20.88
CA GLY A 7 -9.27 -1.38 -20.04
C GLY A 7 -7.74 -1.40 -20.14
N LEU A 8 -7.20 -1.31 -21.36
CA LEU A 8 -5.75 -1.22 -21.58
C LEU A 8 -5.12 0.00 -20.91
N ILE A 9 -5.76 1.18 -21.00
CA ILE A 9 -5.29 2.40 -20.34
C ILE A 9 -5.23 2.21 -18.82
N PHE A 10 -6.23 1.56 -18.22
CA PHE A 10 -6.23 1.28 -16.77
C PHE A 10 -5.06 0.39 -16.37
N VAL A 11 -4.77 -0.66 -17.15
CA VAL A 11 -3.61 -1.52 -16.90
C VAL A 11 -2.31 -0.73 -17.02
N ILE A 12 -2.14 0.06 -18.06
CA ILE A 12 -0.92 0.86 -18.27
C ILE A 12 -0.70 1.82 -17.10
N ILE A 13 -1.73 2.58 -16.72
CA ILE A 13 -1.64 3.52 -15.59
C ILE A 13 -1.31 2.76 -14.30
N GLY A 14 -1.99 1.64 -14.06
CA GLY A 14 -1.74 0.86 -12.86
C GLY A 14 -0.31 0.31 -12.78
N VAL A 15 0.25 -0.15 -13.91
CA VAL A 15 1.66 -0.58 -14.00
C VAL A 15 2.61 0.59 -13.73
N VAL A 16 2.35 1.76 -14.32
CA VAL A 16 3.16 2.97 -14.08
C VAL A 16 3.15 3.34 -12.59
N LEU A 17 2.01 3.27 -11.92
CA LEU A 17 1.90 3.53 -10.48
C LEU A 17 2.70 2.52 -9.64
N LEU A 18 2.70 1.23 -10.02
CA LEU A 18 3.51 0.21 -9.33
C LEU A 18 5.01 0.42 -9.55
N VAL A 19 5.42 0.78 -10.76
CA VAL A 19 6.82 1.13 -11.03
C VAL A 19 7.23 2.36 -10.24
N TRP A 20 6.37 3.38 -10.16
CA TRP A 20 6.62 4.59 -9.39
C TRP A 20 6.81 4.31 -7.89
N GLU A 21 5.96 3.45 -7.33
CA GLU A 21 6.09 2.98 -5.94
C GLU A 21 7.42 2.25 -5.73
N ALA A 22 7.85 1.42 -6.69
CA ALA A 22 9.09 0.66 -6.57
C ALA A 22 10.35 1.54 -6.59
N VAL A 23 10.31 2.69 -7.28
CA VAL A 23 11.45 3.63 -7.37
C VAL A 23 11.41 4.75 -6.32
N THR A 24 10.26 5.00 -5.69
CA THR A 24 10.09 6.09 -4.73
C THR A 24 9.99 5.55 -3.30
N PRO A 25 11.00 5.75 -2.45
CA PRO A 25 10.92 5.32 -1.06
C PRO A 25 9.87 6.15 -0.29
N GLY A 26 8.98 5.48 0.44
CA GLY A 26 8.06 6.13 1.39
C GLY A 26 6.62 6.34 0.91
N THR A 27 6.29 6.04 -0.35
CA THR A 27 4.95 6.27 -0.91
C THR A 27 3.94 5.15 -0.68
N PHE A 28 4.26 4.17 0.20
CA PHE A 28 3.59 2.92 0.63
C PHE A 28 2.10 2.65 0.28
N PHE A 29 1.28 3.67 0.04
CA PHE A 29 -0.11 3.58 -0.38
C PHE A 29 -0.33 3.63 -1.90
N ILE A 30 0.66 3.95 -2.75
CA ILE A 30 0.46 4.02 -4.22
C ILE A 30 0.26 2.63 -4.84
N ALA A 31 0.79 1.57 -4.20
CA ALA A 31 0.58 0.19 -4.63
C ALA A 31 -0.91 -0.20 -4.70
N ILE A 32 -1.75 0.35 -3.81
CA ILE A 32 -3.18 0.02 -3.70
C ILE A 32 -3.98 0.52 -4.93
N PRO A 33 -4.01 1.82 -5.28
CA PRO A 33 -4.71 2.27 -6.48
C PRO A 33 -4.11 1.67 -7.75
N GLY A 34 -2.78 1.43 -7.80
CA GLY A 34 -2.14 0.78 -8.95
C GLY A 34 -2.65 -0.64 -9.20
N THR A 35 -2.68 -1.48 -8.16
CA THR A 35 -3.20 -2.85 -8.25
C THR A 35 -4.71 -2.91 -8.53
N ILE A 36 -5.51 -2.00 -7.96
CA ILE A 36 -6.96 -1.90 -8.26
C ILE A 36 -7.18 -1.56 -9.74
N LEU A 37 -6.43 -0.61 -10.29
CA LEU A 37 -6.52 -0.23 -11.69
C LEU A 37 -6.11 -1.36 -12.64
N ILE A 38 -5.05 -2.11 -12.31
CA ILE A 38 -4.66 -3.31 -13.08
C ILE A 38 -5.79 -4.34 -13.05
N ALA A 39 -6.35 -4.65 -11.88
CA ALA A 39 -7.42 -5.63 -11.75
C ALA A 39 -8.67 -5.22 -12.53
N LEU A 40 -9.12 -3.96 -12.40
CA LEU A 40 -10.26 -3.43 -13.16
C LEU A 40 -9.98 -3.37 -14.66
N GLY A 41 -8.75 -3.02 -15.06
CA GLY A 41 -8.34 -2.99 -16.45
C GLY A 41 -8.39 -4.38 -17.09
N ILE A 42 -7.88 -5.41 -16.41
CA ILE A 42 -7.97 -6.81 -16.86
C ILE A 42 -9.43 -7.25 -16.98
N ILE A 43 -10.26 -6.97 -15.98
CA ILE A 43 -11.70 -7.28 -16.01
C ILE A 43 -12.38 -6.57 -17.18
N GLY A 44 -12.07 -5.29 -17.40
CA GLY A 44 -12.61 -4.49 -18.49
C GLY A 44 -12.12 -4.92 -19.87
N MET A 45 -10.94 -5.52 -19.98
CA MET A 45 -10.49 -6.13 -21.23
C MET A 45 -11.27 -7.42 -21.50
N ILE A 46 -11.41 -8.32 -20.52
CA ILE A 46 -12.17 -9.58 -20.70
C ILE A 46 -13.66 -9.30 -20.94
N PHE A 47 -14.23 -8.32 -20.24
CA PHE A 47 -15.63 -7.91 -20.31
C PHE A 47 -15.75 -6.42 -20.64
N PRO A 48 -15.61 -6.01 -21.91
CA PRO A 48 -15.58 -4.60 -22.33
C PRO A 48 -16.82 -3.79 -21.92
N GLY A 49 -18.01 -4.39 -21.92
CA GLY A 49 -19.24 -3.72 -21.48
C GLY A 49 -19.35 -3.51 -19.96
N PHE A 50 -18.47 -4.13 -19.18
CA PHE A 50 -18.54 -4.06 -17.72
C PHE A 50 -18.19 -2.67 -17.19
N LEU A 51 -17.13 -2.04 -17.73
CA LEU A 51 -16.62 -0.74 -17.27
C LEU A 51 -17.63 0.41 -17.39
N THR A 52 -18.57 0.31 -18.34
CA THR A 52 -19.62 1.31 -18.55
C THR A 52 -20.85 1.10 -17.67
N THR A 53 -20.88 0.07 -16.84
CA THR A 53 -22.04 -0.29 -16.03
C THR A 53 -21.92 0.24 -14.60
N ILE A 54 -23.06 0.49 -13.94
CA ILE A 54 -23.14 0.89 -12.52
C ILE A 54 -22.48 -0.13 -11.56
N TYR A 55 -22.27 -1.36 -12.01
CA TYR A 55 -21.58 -2.39 -11.24
C TYR A 55 -20.06 -2.20 -11.17
N ALA A 56 -19.45 -1.43 -12.08
CA ALA A 56 -18.00 -1.24 -12.10
C ALA A 56 -17.47 -0.55 -10.83
N PRO A 57 -18.06 0.56 -10.33
CA PRO A 57 -17.67 1.15 -9.05
C PRO A 57 -17.87 0.21 -7.86
N ILE A 58 -18.92 -0.61 -7.87
CA ILE A 58 -19.20 -1.57 -6.78
C ILE A 58 -18.10 -2.62 -6.73
N VAL A 59 -17.73 -3.18 -7.88
CA VAL A 59 -16.63 -4.16 -7.96
C VAL A 59 -15.29 -3.54 -7.60
N ALA A 60 -15.04 -2.27 -7.95
CA ALA A 60 -13.84 -1.56 -7.51
C ALA A 60 -13.72 -1.50 -5.97
N ILE A 61 -14.83 -1.20 -5.27
CA ILE A 61 -14.88 -1.19 -3.80
C ILE A 61 -14.62 -2.59 -3.24
N VAL A 62 -15.26 -3.62 -3.82
CA VAL A 62 -15.07 -5.01 -3.40
C VAL A 62 -13.62 -5.47 -3.58
N ILE A 63 -12.95 -5.08 -4.68
CA ILE A 63 -11.54 -5.39 -4.95
C ILE A 63 -10.61 -4.63 -3.99
N THR A 64 -10.99 -3.43 -3.55
CA THR A 64 -10.16 -2.59 -2.67
C THR A 64 -9.84 -3.29 -1.35
N ILE A 65 -10.79 -4.03 -0.77
CA ILE A 65 -10.62 -4.72 0.51
C ILE A 65 -9.49 -5.78 0.46
N PRO A 66 -9.56 -6.82 -0.40
CA PRO A 66 -8.52 -7.84 -0.47
C PRO A 66 -7.18 -7.26 -0.95
N VAL A 67 -7.19 -6.27 -1.84
CA VAL A 67 -5.96 -5.59 -2.29
C VAL A 67 -5.28 -4.88 -1.12
N THR A 68 -6.03 -4.10 -0.33
CA THR A 68 -5.47 -3.36 0.80
C THR A 68 -4.88 -4.32 1.83
N ILE A 69 -5.58 -5.41 2.15
CA ILE A 69 -5.09 -6.45 3.05
C ILE A 69 -3.81 -7.08 2.49
N GLY A 70 -3.81 -7.45 1.20
CA GLY A 70 -2.66 -8.08 0.55
C GLY A 70 -1.43 -7.18 0.55
N VAL A 71 -1.60 -5.90 0.18
CA VAL A 71 -0.51 -4.90 0.18
C VAL A 71 0.00 -4.67 1.60
N PHE A 72 -0.88 -4.55 2.59
CA PHE A 72 -0.49 -4.40 3.99
C PHE A 72 0.33 -5.60 4.49
N LEU A 73 -0.11 -6.82 4.19
CA LEU A 73 0.62 -8.04 4.55
C LEU A 73 1.97 -8.14 3.83
N PHE A 74 2.03 -7.75 2.57
CA PHE A 74 3.26 -7.70 1.79
C PHE A 74 4.28 -6.74 2.42
N TYR A 75 3.85 -5.52 2.77
CA TYR A 75 4.72 -4.56 3.44
C TYR A 75 5.16 -5.05 4.82
N LYS A 76 4.25 -5.64 5.61
CA LYS A 76 4.60 -6.22 6.92
C LYS A 76 5.63 -7.34 6.80
N SER A 77 5.62 -8.08 5.69
CA SER A 77 6.59 -9.15 5.43
C SER A 77 7.99 -8.61 5.11
N ILE A 78 8.09 -7.50 4.39
CA ILE A 78 9.37 -6.89 3.98
C ILE A 78 9.97 -6.04 5.10
N ALA A 79 9.12 -5.30 5.83
CA ALA A 79 9.51 -4.47 6.96
C ALA A 79 8.74 -4.92 8.21
N PRO A 80 9.20 -5.99 8.90
CA PRO A 80 8.61 -6.39 10.17
C PRO A 80 8.65 -5.18 11.13
N PRO A 81 7.59 -4.96 11.93
CA PRO A 81 7.61 -3.90 12.92
C PRO A 81 8.76 -4.15 13.90
N GLY A 82 9.84 -3.38 13.74
CA GLY A 82 10.99 -3.43 14.63
C GLY A 82 10.59 -2.96 16.03
N LYS A 83 11.33 -3.43 17.05
CA LYS A 83 11.25 -2.83 18.39
C LYS A 83 11.49 -1.31 18.25
N PRO A 84 10.77 -0.45 19.00
CA PRO A 84 10.98 1.00 18.92
C PRO A 84 12.47 1.32 19.04
N MET A 85 13.05 1.96 18.01
CA MET A 85 14.46 2.38 18.04
C MET A 85 14.71 3.48 19.07
N ALA A 86 13.66 4.19 19.48
CA ALA A 86 13.71 5.10 20.61
C ALA A 86 13.39 4.32 21.88
N THR A 87 14.41 4.10 22.72
CA THR A 87 14.19 3.71 24.11
C THR A 87 13.38 4.83 24.78
N SER A 88 12.11 4.60 25.05
CA SER A 88 11.32 5.54 25.85
C SER A 88 11.91 5.59 27.27
N CYS A 89 11.83 6.73 27.96
CA CYS A 89 12.25 6.80 29.38
C CYS A 89 11.55 5.74 30.25
N SER A 90 10.32 5.34 29.89
CA SER A 90 9.59 4.25 30.53
C SER A 90 10.21 2.86 30.31
N SER A 91 10.91 2.63 29.19
CA SER A 91 11.61 1.37 28.92
C SER A 91 12.92 1.21 29.72
N LEU A 92 13.33 2.25 30.45
CA LEU A 92 14.51 2.26 31.32
C LEU A 92 14.16 2.13 32.80
N ILE A 93 12.87 2.09 33.15
CA ILE A 93 12.41 1.77 34.51
C ILE A 93 12.88 0.36 34.85
N GLU A 94 13.40 0.17 36.07
CA GLU A 94 14.02 -1.09 36.56
C GLU A 94 15.33 -1.51 35.87
N LYS A 95 15.96 -0.64 35.08
CA LYS A 95 17.31 -0.87 34.55
C LYS A 95 18.35 -0.06 35.32
N GLU A 96 19.52 -0.67 35.54
CA GLU A 96 20.66 0.01 36.15
C GLU A 96 21.39 0.87 35.12
N GLY A 97 21.88 2.03 35.54
CA GLY A 97 22.65 2.96 34.70
C GLY A 97 23.78 3.60 35.49
N VAL A 98 24.85 3.97 34.78
CA VAL A 98 26.03 4.63 35.39
C VAL A 98 25.88 6.14 35.30
N VAL A 99 26.03 6.82 36.43
CA VAL A 99 26.00 8.29 36.50
C VAL A 99 27.33 8.84 35.99
N MET A 100 27.33 9.44 34.81
CA MET A 100 28.52 10.02 34.18
C MET A 100 28.74 11.51 34.52
N LYS A 101 27.77 12.17 35.18
CA LYS A 101 27.82 13.60 35.49
C LYS A 101 27.19 13.87 36.85
N LYS A 102 27.75 14.84 37.58
CA LYS A 102 27.25 15.27 38.90
C LYS A 102 25.78 15.71 38.80
N ILE A 103 24.94 15.11 39.64
CA ILE A 103 23.52 15.44 39.80
C ILE A 103 23.41 16.41 41.00
N ILE A 104 22.64 17.49 40.84
CA ILE A 104 22.33 18.45 41.90
C ILE A 104 20.85 18.25 42.25
N PRO A 105 20.47 18.20 43.54
CA PRO A 105 19.08 18.03 43.97
C PRO A 105 18.18 19.20 43.54
#